data_AF-A0A842XN39-F1
#
_entry.id   AF-A0A842XN39-F1
#
_cell.length_a   1.000
_cell.length_b   1.000
_cell.length_c   1.000
_cell.angle_alpha   90.00
_cell.angle_beta   90.00
_cell.angle_gamma   90.00
#
_symmetry.space_group_name_H-M   'P 1'
#
loop_
_entity.id
_entity.type
_entity.pdbx_description
1 polymer ?
#
loop_
_entity_poly.entity_id
_entity_poly.type
_entity_poly.pdbx_seq_one_letter_code
_entity_poly.pdbx_strand_id
1 'polypeptide(L)'
;MSQEEDYARGLLKGFEEGQQDAWEEIIKLSTKGYTSRELQIMAKTKKSMMFQRVKLKKDELERVLGRKLDLPELTSEAAGKDRVELMPGWSYVVKEERPAKSFALFSSLVSSGARGLCISRAHPDMLKKKYGFDASVIWLTKTETPQKATDQKGVEFVSPNNLAHLASSIREFLSKGENGAVIIEGLEYLNTQNDFKSVLKFVQLINEQIVLDKGFLFVPVDPATMDPKDFSLIEREMSQVI
;
A
#
# COMPACT_ATOMS: atom_id res chain seq x y z
N MET A 1 -4.16 12.93 50.83
CA MET A 1 -4.55 13.06 49.42
C MET A 1 -3.82 11.96 48.68
N SER A 2 -4.57 11.09 48.01
CA SER A 2 -4.03 9.85 47.45
C SER A 2 -3.10 10.18 46.29
N GLN A 3 -1.95 9.48 46.17
CA GLN A 3 -1.08 9.57 44.98
C GLN A 3 -1.86 9.36 43.67
N GLU A 4 -2.99 8.66 43.74
CA GLU A 4 -3.89 8.42 42.62
C GLU A 4 -4.70 9.67 42.23
N GLU A 5 -5.07 10.53 43.19
CA GLU A 5 -5.81 11.77 42.92
C GLU A 5 -4.92 12.80 42.21
N ASP A 6 -3.67 12.92 42.63
CA ASP A 6 -2.70 13.82 42.00
C ASP A 6 -2.32 13.34 40.59
N TYR A 7 -2.19 12.02 40.40
CA TYR A 7 -1.99 11.41 39.09
C TYR A 7 -3.18 11.65 38.16
N ALA A 8 -4.41 11.42 38.63
CA ALA A 8 -5.63 11.62 37.84
C ALA A 8 -5.81 13.10 37.43
N ARG A 9 -5.49 14.04 38.32
CA ARG A 9 -5.51 15.48 38.02
C ARG A 9 -4.47 15.87 36.98
N GLY A 10 -3.25 15.33 37.08
CA GLY A 10 -2.19 15.56 36.10
C GLY A 10 -2.56 15.03 34.71
N LEU A 11 -3.17 13.85 34.65
CA LEU A 11 -3.59 13.23 33.39
C LEU A 11 -4.75 13.99 32.72
N LEU A 12 -5.77 14.39 33.49
CA LEU A 12 -6.89 15.19 32.98
C LEU A 12 -6.42 16.54 32.45
N LYS A 13 -5.55 17.23 33.19
CA LYS A 13 -4.99 18.52 32.77
C LYS A 13 -4.17 18.40 31.48
N GLY A 14 -3.31 17.39 31.38
CA GLY A 14 -2.52 17.17 30.16
C GLY A 14 -3.37 16.79 28.94
N PHE A 15 -4.47 16.07 29.14
CA PHE A 15 -5.42 15.74 28.08
C PHE A 15 -6.22 16.96 27.60
N GLU A 16 -6.62 17.83 28.52
CA GLU A 16 -7.31 19.09 28.22
C GLU A 16 -6.41 20.06 27.44
N GLU A 17 -5.18 20.28 27.92
CA GLU A 17 -4.18 21.12 27.23
C GLU A 17 -3.88 20.59 25.81
N GLY A 18 -3.72 19.27 25.65
CA GLY A 18 -3.48 18.66 24.34
C GLY A 18 -4.67 18.78 23.37
N GLN A 19 -5.90 18.76 23.86
CA GLN A 19 -7.09 19.00 23.03
C GLN A 19 -7.20 20.46 22.61
N GLN A 20 -6.92 21.39 23.53
CA GLN A 20 -6.98 22.82 23.24
C GLN A 20 -5.95 23.22 22.18
N ASP A 21 -4.70 22.75 22.31
CA ASP A 21 -3.64 22.96 21.32
C ASP A 21 -4.03 22.44 19.92
N ALA A 22 -4.67 21.27 19.85
CA ALA A 22 -5.10 20.67 18.60
C ALA A 22 -6.18 21.52 17.89
N TRP A 23 -7.12 22.07 18.65
CA TRP A 23 -8.17 22.94 18.11
C TRP A 23 -7.63 24.30 17.65
N GLU A 24 -6.73 24.91 18.42
CA GLU A 24 -6.07 26.16 18.02
C GLU A 24 -5.27 25.98 16.71
N GLU A 25 -4.63 24.83 16.56
CA GLU A 25 -3.87 24.50 15.36
C GLU A 25 -4.76 24.32 14.12
N ILE A 26 -5.93 23.71 14.26
CA ILE A 26 -6.94 23.60 13.20
C ILE A 26 -7.50 24.98 12.84
N ILE A 27 -7.82 25.81 13.84
CA ILE A 27 -8.30 27.19 13.63
C ILE A 27 -7.25 28.00 12.86
N LYS A 28 -5.97 27.89 13.23
CA LYS A 28 -4.85 28.55 12.54
C LYS A 28 -4.67 28.10 11.10
N LEU A 29 -4.97 26.84 10.80
CA LEU A 29 -4.96 26.32 9.43
C LEU A 29 -6.15 26.86 8.65
N SER A 30 -7.35 26.87 9.23
CA SER A 30 -8.58 27.30 8.54
C SER A 30 -8.62 28.79 8.17
N THR A 31 -7.85 29.64 8.85
CA THR A 31 -7.86 31.11 8.67
C THR A 31 -6.97 31.63 7.53
N LYS A 32 -6.20 30.78 6.87
CA LYS A 32 -5.17 31.18 5.88
C LYS A 32 -5.57 31.03 4.41
N GLY A 33 -6.85 30.81 4.12
CA GLY A 33 -7.36 30.70 2.75
C GLY A 33 -6.93 29.43 2.00
N TYR A 34 -6.50 28.39 2.71
CA TYR A 34 -6.15 27.09 2.11
C TYR A 34 -7.38 26.40 1.51
N THR A 35 -7.16 25.66 0.42
CA THR A 35 -8.18 24.80 -0.17
C THR A 35 -8.50 23.62 0.75
N SER A 36 -9.68 23.02 0.59
CA SER A 36 -10.10 21.85 1.38
C SER A 36 -9.10 20.68 1.32
N ARG A 37 -8.42 20.52 0.19
CA ARG A 37 -7.40 19.47 -0.01
C ARG A 37 -6.09 19.79 0.72
N GLU A 38 -5.63 21.04 0.70
CA GLU A 38 -4.45 21.47 1.47
C GLU A 38 -4.69 21.36 2.98
N LEU A 39 -5.87 21.76 3.45
CA LEU A 39 -6.27 21.58 4.86
C LEU A 39 -6.27 20.09 5.25
N GLN A 40 -6.79 19.23 4.39
CA GLN A 40 -6.81 17.79 4.62
C GLN A 40 -5.39 17.20 4.69
N ILE A 41 -4.49 17.62 3.80
CA ILE A 41 -3.09 17.18 3.80
C ILE A 41 -2.38 17.65 5.07
N MET A 42 -2.51 18.93 5.43
CA MET A 42 -1.86 19.50 6.62
C MET A 42 -2.39 18.87 7.91
N ALA A 43 -3.70 18.66 8.03
CA ALA A 43 -4.30 17.99 9.17
C ALA A 43 -3.80 16.54 9.32
N LYS A 44 -3.66 15.80 8.21
CA LYS A 44 -3.08 14.44 8.20
C LYS A 44 -1.62 14.43 8.66
N THR A 45 -0.79 15.34 8.16
CA THR A 45 0.64 15.44 8.54
C THR A 45 0.81 15.76 10.02
N LYS A 46 0.03 16.70 10.57
CA LYS A 46 0.12 17.07 11.99
C LYS A 46 -0.37 15.98 12.94
N LYS A 47 -1.47 15.31 12.57
CA LYS A 47 -1.98 14.13 13.29
C LYS A 47 -0.94 13.02 13.38
N SER A 48 -0.15 12.81 12.32
CA SER A 48 0.96 11.84 12.31
C SER A 48 2.08 12.22 13.29
N MET A 49 2.49 13.50 13.31
CA MET A 49 3.54 13.98 14.23
C MET A 49 3.15 13.88 15.72
N MET A 50 1.86 13.96 16.06
CA MET A 50 1.41 13.79 17.46
C MET A 50 1.71 12.40 18.01
N PHE A 51 1.56 11.34 17.21
CA PHE A 51 1.87 9.97 17.64
C PHE A 51 3.36 9.79 17.94
N GLN A 52 4.24 10.42 17.15
CA GLN A 52 5.68 10.40 17.38
C GLN A 52 6.04 11.09 18.71
N ARG A 53 5.40 12.22 19.04
CA ARG A 53 5.62 12.91 20.32
C ARG A 53 5.20 12.06 21.51
N VAL A 54 4.04 11.39 21.45
CA VAL A 54 3.57 10.51 22.52
C VAL A 54 4.51 9.32 22.71
N LYS A 55 4.99 8.72 21.61
CA LYS A 55 5.97 7.63 21.65
C LYS A 55 7.29 8.07 22.28
N LEU A 56 7.85 9.20 21.82
CA LEU A 56 9.08 9.76 22.39
C LEU A 56 8.95 10.05 23.89
N LYS A 57 7.78 10.57 24.31
CA LYS A 57 7.51 10.83 25.73
C LYS A 57 7.38 9.55 26.55
N LYS A 58 6.76 8.50 25.98
CA LYS A 58 6.72 7.17 26.60
C LYS A 58 8.13 6.62 26.80
N ASP A 59 8.96 6.62 25.75
CA ASP A 59 10.33 6.10 25.80
C ASP A 59 11.18 6.88 26.81
N GLU A 60 11.01 8.20 26.88
CA GLU A 60 11.65 9.06 27.89
C GLU A 60 11.21 8.69 29.31
N LEU A 61 9.91 8.51 29.54
CA LEU A 61 9.35 8.13 30.84
C LEU A 61 9.80 6.73 31.28
N GLU A 62 9.84 5.76 30.37
CA GLU A 62 10.35 4.41 30.67
C GLU A 62 11.84 4.44 31.04
N ARG A 63 12.63 5.30 30.39
CA ARG A 63 14.05 5.49 30.72
C ARG A 63 14.23 6.10 32.11
N VAL A 64 13.42 7.08 32.48
CA VAL A 64 13.47 7.76 33.78
C VAL A 64 12.97 6.85 34.91
N LEU A 65 11.91 6.08 34.65
CA LEU A 65 11.27 5.23 35.65
C LEU A 65 11.97 3.88 35.85
N GLY A 66 12.89 3.49 34.94
CA GLY A 66 13.65 2.24 35.03
C GLY A 66 12.79 0.98 34.92
N ARG A 67 11.52 1.14 34.51
CA ARG A 67 10.55 0.07 34.30
C ARG A 67 9.73 0.36 33.06
N LYS A 68 9.32 -0.68 32.36
CA LYS A 68 8.33 -0.55 31.28
C LYS A 68 7.00 -0.12 31.88
N LEU A 69 6.34 0.82 31.23
CA LEU A 69 4.98 1.18 31.57
C LEU A 69 4.06 0.21 30.84
N ASP A 70 3.51 -0.77 31.58
CA ASP A 70 2.29 -1.49 31.20
C ASP A 70 1.11 -0.51 31.31
N LEU A 71 1.13 0.48 30.44
CA LEU A 71 -0.13 1.03 29.95
C LEU A 71 -0.87 -0.18 29.36
N PRO A 72 -2.21 -0.30 29.51
CA PRO A 72 -2.94 -1.14 28.56
C PRO A 72 -2.35 -0.76 27.22
N GLU A 73 -1.84 -1.73 26.46
CA GLU A 73 -1.59 -1.46 25.06
C GLU A 73 -2.84 -0.71 24.66
N LEU A 74 -2.69 0.58 24.33
CA LEU A 74 -3.65 1.25 23.48
C LEU A 74 -3.79 0.20 22.42
N THR A 75 -4.89 -0.55 22.49
CA THR A 75 -5.03 -1.81 21.77
C THR A 75 -4.57 -1.46 20.38
N SER A 76 -3.81 -2.35 19.76
CA SER A 76 -3.12 -2.08 18.49
C SER A 76 -4.02 -1.57 17.35
N GLU A 77 -5.28 -1.21 17.60
CA GLU A 77 -6.07 -0.16 16.97
C GLU A 77 -5.31 1.19 16.78
N ALA A 78 -4.35 1.55 17.64
CA ALA A 78 -3.50 2.75 17.43
C ALA A 78 -2.29 2.53 16.49
N ALA A 79 -1.91 1.27 16.19
CA ALA A 79 -1.07 0.94 15.02
C ALA A 79 -1.88 0.98 13.70
N GLY A 80 -3.16 1.32 13.77
CA GLY A 80 -4.10 1.35 12.65
C GLY A 80 -4.10 2.63 11.80
N LYS A 81 -3.13 3.54 11.91
CA LYS A 81 -3.15 4.83 11.17
C LYS A 81 -2.12 5.02 10.04
N ASP A 82 -1.46 3.93 9.64
CA ASP A 82 -0.92 3.78 8.27
C ASP A 82 -1.59 2.59 7.54
N ARG A 83 -2.80 2.21 7.95
CA ARG A 83 -3.62 1.33 7.09
C ARG A 83 -4.05 2.18 5.91
N VAL A 84 -3.35 2.01 4.79
CA VAL A 84 -3.84 2.46 3.49
C VAL A 84 -5.24 1.89 3.35
N GLU A 85 -6.24 2.77 3.30
CA GLU A 85 -7.61 2.37 3.01
C GLU A 85 -7.68 1.97 1.53
N LEU A 86 -7.85 0.69 1.29
CA LEU A 86 -7.92 0.13 -0.06
C LEU A 86 -9.36 0.25 -0.54
N MET A 87 -9.54 0.95 -1.66
CA MET A 87 -10.84 1.26 -2.24
C MET A 87 -11.05 0.38 -3.47
N PRO A 88 -12.21 -0.28 -3.61
CA PRO A 88 -12.55 -0.98 -4.85
C PRO A 88 -12.49 -0.03 -6.04
N GLY A 89 -11.95 -0.51 -7.16
CA GLY A 89 -11.75 0.25 -8.38
C GLY A 89 -10.51 1.14 -8.38
N TRP A 90 -9.64 1.04 -7.37
CA TRP A 90 -8.43 1.87 -7.29
C TRP A 90 -7.17 1.12 -7.69
N SER A 91 -6.26 1.89 -8.26
CA SER A 91 -4.90 1.47 -8.59
C SER A 91 -3.87 2.24 -7.78
N TYR A 92 -2.84 1.53 -7.37
CA TYR A 92 -1.83 1.98 -6.42
C TYR A 92 -0.44 1.76 -6.99
N VAL A 93 0.34 2.84 -7.13
CA VAL A 93 1.79 2.73 -7.25
C VAL A 93 2.40 2.79 -5.87
N VAL A 94 3.23 1.82 -5.52
CA VAL A 94 3.91 1.76 -4.22
C VAL A 94 5.38 2.04 -4.43
N LYS A 95 5.88 3.14 -3.86
CA LYS A 95 7.28 3.55 -3.95
C LYS A 95 8.12 2.71 -3.00
N GLU A 96 8.78 1.68 -3.51
CA GLU A 96 9.61 0.78 -2.70
C GLU A 96 10.72 0.09 -3.52
N GLU A 97 11.92 -0.06 -2.95
CA GLU A 97 13.04 -0.80 -3.57
C GLU A 97 12.75 -2.29 -3.70
N ARG A 98 12.05 -2.86 -2.71
CA ARG A 98 11.63 -4.26 -2.69
C ARG A 98 10.13 -4.31 -2.41
N PRO A 99 9.36 -5.19 -3.06
CA PRO A 99 7.90 -5.15 -3.07
C PRO A 99 7.24 -5.65 -1.75
N ALA A 100 7.85 -5.38 -0.59
CA ALA A 100 7.39 -5.92 0.69
C ALA A 100 6.02 -5.35 1.11
N LYS A 101 5.83 -4.03 0.96
CA LYS A 101 4.58 -3.35 1.30
C LYS A 101 3.47 -3.73 0.32
N SER A 102 3.74 -3.75 -0.99
CA SER A 102 2.77 -4.18 -2.00
C SER A 102 2.29 -5.60 -1.77
N PHE A 103 3.20 -6.56 -1.54
CA PHE A 103 2.80 -7.93 -1.26
C PHE A 103 2.06 -8.08 0.07
N ALA A 104 2.36 -7.27 1.09
CA ALA A 104 1.59 -7.27 2.33
C ALA A 104 0.15 -6.78 2.11
N LEU A 105 -0.06 -5.69 1.36
CA LEU A 105 -1.40 -5.19 1.00
C LEU A 105 -2.17 -6.22 0.16
N PHE A 106 -1.54 -6.77 -0.86
CA PHE A 106 -2.11 -7.81 -1.72
C PHE A 106 -2.50 -9.06 -0.91
N SER A 107 -1.59 -9.59 -0.09
CA SER A 107 -1.84 -10.80 0.71
C SER A 107 -2.93 -10.58 1.75
N SER A 108 -3.04 -9.37 2.31
CA SER A 108 -4.13 -8.99 3.22
C SER A 108 -5.49 -9.03 2.54
N LEU A 109 -5.61 -8.54 1.30
CA LEU A 109 -6.86 -8.63 0.54
C LEU A 109 -7.22 -10.08 0.23
N VAL A 110 -6.25 -10.87 -0.24
CA VAL A 110 -6.45 -12.29 -0.55
C VAL A 110 -6.89 -13.08 0.69
N SER A 111 -6.23 -12.85 1.83
CA SER A 111 -6.60 -13.49 3.11
C SER A 111 -7.98 -13.08 3.61
N SER A 112 -8.48 -11.92 3.19
CA SER A 112 -9.83 -11.42 3.50
C SER A 112 -10.90 -11.94 2.52
N GLY A 113 -10.54 -12.84 1.60
CA GLY A 113 -11.45 -13.48 0.65
C GLY A 113 -11.43 -12.89 -0.76
N ALA A 114 -10.56 -11.92 -1.06
CA ALA A 114 -10.38 -11.43 -2.43
C ALA A 114 -9.74 -12.51 -3.32
N ARG A 115 -10.12 -12.53 -4.60
CA ARG A 115 -9.41 -13.36 -5.58
C ARG A 115 -8.08 -12.67 -5.89
N GLY A 116 -6.98 -13.43 -5.98
CA GLY A 116 -5.66 -12.87 -6.26
C GLY A 116 -5.11 -13.26 -7.63
N LEU A 117 -4.50 -12.30 -8.32
CA LEU A 117 -3.62 -12.52 -9.47
C LEU A 117 -2.29 -11.80 -9.26
N CYS A 118 -1.20 -12.56 -9.22
CA CYS A 118 0.15 -12.03 -9.11
C CYS A 118 0.87 -12.17 -10.45
N ILE A 119 1.31 -11.04 -11.01
CA ILE A 119 2.21 -10.99 -12.14
C ILE A 119 3.59 -10.64 -11.59
N SER A 120 4.60 -11.47 -11.85
CA SER A 120 5.93 -11.26 -11.28
C SER A 120 7.01 -11.89 -12.14
N ARG A 121 8.25 -11.40 -12.04
CA ARG A 121 9.44 -12.09 -12.55
C ARG A 121 9.94 -13.19 -11.64
N ALA A 122 9.61 -13.14 -10.35
CA ALA A 122 10.07 -14.11 -9.39
C ALA A 122 9.33 -15.43 -9.60
N HIS A 123 10.05 -16.54 -9.38
CA HIS A 123 9.47 -17.87 -9.50
C HIS A 123 8.27 -18.03 -8.54
N PRO A 124 7.14 -18.62 -8.97
CA PRO A 124 5.94 -18.78 -8.15
C PRO A 124 6.19 -19.43 -6.77
N ASP A 125 6.98 -20.50 -6.71
CA ASP A 125 7.35 -21.17 -5.45
C ASP A 125 8.06 -20.23 -4.46
N MET A 126 8.92 -19.34 -4.97
CA MET A 126 9.62 -18.37 -4.13
C MET A 126 8.68 -17.30 -3.59
N LEU A 127 7.72 -16.84 -4.41
CA LEU A 127 6.70 -15.88 -4.00
C LEU A 127 5.79 -16.47 -2.92
N LYS A 128 5.27 -17.68 -3.14
CA LYS A 128 4.42 -18.40 -2.18
C LYS A 128 5.15 -18.60 -0.85
N LYS A 129 6.39 -19.07 -0.89
CA LYS A 129 7.22 -19.28 0.31
C LYS A 129 7.50 -17.98 1.07
N LYS A 130 7.72 -16.87 0.36
CA LYS A 130 8.12 -15.60 0.96
C LYS A 130 6.96 -14.78 1.51
N TYR A 131 5.83 -14.75 0.80
CA TYR A 131 4.71 -13.85 1.10
C TYR A 131 3.43 -14.57 1.56
N GLY A 132 3.33 -15.89 1.37
CA GLY A 132 2.27 -16.71 1.97
C GLY A 132 0.86 -16.45 1.43
N PHE A 133 0.71 -16.02 0.18
CA PHE A 133 -0.60 -15.83 -0.46
C PHE A 133 -1.06 -17.07 -1.25
N ASP A 134 -2.38 -17.24 -1.36
CA ASP A 134 -3.01 -18.22 -2.25
C ASP A 134 -3.69 -17.50 -3.41
N ALA A 135 -3.00 -17.41 -4.56
CA ALA A 135 -3.42 -16.65 -5.72
C ALA A 135 -2.93 -17.32 -7.01
N SER A 136 -3.60 -17.02 -8.13
CA SER A 136 -3.07 -17.34 -9.45
C SER A 136 -1.81 -16.52 -9.71
N VAL A 137 -0.82 -17.11 -10.38
CA VAL A 137 0.45 -16.46 -10.69
C VAL A 137 0.73 -16.50 -12.19
N ILE A 138 0.96 -15.34 -12.79
CA ILE A 138 1.56 -15.21 -14.12
C ILE A 138 3.05 -14.94 -13.91
N TRP A 139 3.88 -15.89 -14.32
CA TRP A 139 5.32 -15.74 -14.26
C TRP A 139 5.88 -15.18 -15.57
N LEU A 140 6.51 -14.01 -15.47
CA LEU A 140 7.15 -13.30 -16.57
C LEU A 140 8.51 -13.92 -16.89
N THR A 141 8.59 -14.69 -17.98
CA THR A 141 9.82 -15.38 -18.39
C THR A 141 9.90 -15.57 -19.90
N LYS A 142 11.12 -15.59 -20.44
CA LYS A 142 11.40 -15.88 -21.86
C LYS A 142 11.88 -17.32 -22.11
N THR A 143 12.30 -18.02 -21.06
CA THR A 143 13.16 -19.20 -21.16
C THR A 143 12.52 -20.48 -20.66
N GLU A 144 11.40 -20.40 -19.94
CA GLU A 144 10.74 -21.58 -19.42
C GLU A 144 9.79 -22.19 -20.46
N THR A 145 9.81 -23.52 -20.55
CA THR A 145 8.87 -24.26 -21.38
C THR A 145 7.53 -24.37 -20.65
N PRO A 146 6.39 -24.11 -21.32
CA PRO A 146 5.06 -24.13 -20.70
C PRO A 146 4.79 -25.39 -19.87
N GLN A 147 5.37 -26.52 -20.27
CA GLN A 147 5.17 -27.83 -19.63
C GLN A 147 5.48 -27.87 -18.12
N LYS A 148 6.51 -27.15 -17.62
CA LYS A 148 6.98 -27.34 -16.23
C LYS A 148 6.19 -26.60 -15.16
N ALA A 149 5.59 -25.45 -15.47
CA ALA A 149 4.65 -24.80 -14.54
C ALA A 149 3.18 -24.97 -14.91
N THR A 150 2.83 -25.54 -16.07
CA THR A 150 1.45 -26.06 -16.25
C THR A 150 1.14 -27.21 -15.31
N ASP A 151 2.16 -27.92 -14.81
CA ASP A 151 2.02 -28.94 -13.78
C ASP A 151 1.60 -28.34 -12.42
N GLN A 152 1.75 -27.03 -12.23
CA GLN A 152 1.30 -26.31 -11.05
C GLN A 152 -0.05 -25.63 -11.31
N LYS A 153 -1.09 -26.08 -10.60
CA LYS A 153 -2.42 -25.48 -10.70
C LYS A 153 -2.37 -23.98 -10.34
N GLY A 154 -2.88 -23.14 -11.24
CA GLY A 154 -2.94 -21.69 -11.04
C GLY A 154 -1.66 -20.94 -11.42
N VAL A 155 -0.69 -21.58 -12.08
CA VAL A 155 0.48 -20.90 -12.64
C VAL A 155 0.40 -20.85 -14.16
N GLU A 156 0.62 -19.67 -14.71
CA GLU A 156 0.72 -19.41 -16.13
C GLU A 156 2.08 -18.78 -16.45
N PHE A 157 2.63 -19.10 -17.63
CA PHE A 157 3.83 -18.44 -18.13
C PHE A 157 3.51 -17.48 -19.25
N VAL A 158 4.09 -16.29 -19.19
CA VAL A 158 3.91 -15.29 -20.23
C VAL A 158 5.23 -14.59 -20.50
N SER A 159 5.57 -14.45 -21.79
CA SER A 159 6.71 -13.61 -22.19
C SER A 159 6.43 -12.15 -21.83
N PRO A 160 7.40 -11.41 -21.25
CA PRO A 160 7.22 -9.99 -20.91
C PRO A 160 6.97 -9.10 -22.14
N ASN A 161 7.24 -9.61 -23.36
CA ASN A 161 6.96 -8.92 -24.62
C ASN A 161 5.50 -9.08 -25.08
N ASN A 162 4.72 -9.97 -24.45
CA ASN A 162 3.34 -10.24 -24.83
C ASN A 162 2.36 -9.46 -23.94
N LEU A 163 2.44 -8.12 -24.00
CA LEU A 163 1.58 -7.22 -23.23
C LEU A 163 0.08 -7.43 -23.54
N ALA A 164 -0.25 -7.79 -24.78
CA ALA A 164 -1.62 -8.08 -25.19
C ALA A 164 -2.21 -9.28 -24.45
N HIS A 165 -1.43 -10.37 -24.33
CA HIS A 165 -1.84 -11.56 -23.59
C HIS A 165 -1.95 -11.28 -22.09
N LEU A 166 -0.98 -10.55 -21.50
CA LEU A 166 -1.08 -10.11 -20.10
C LEU A 166 -2.37 -9.33 -19.85
N ALA A 167 -2.71 -8.39 -20.74
CA ALA A 167 -3.92 -7.59 -20.61
C ALA A 167 -5.19 -8.44 -20.71
N SER A 168 -5.25 -9.40 -21.64
CA SER A 168 -6.39 -10.31 -21.74
C SER A 168 -6.52 -11.21 -20.51
N SER A 169 -5.41 -11.75 -19.97
CA SER A 169 -5.44 -12.58 -18.78
C SER A 169 -5.90 -11.81 -17.54
N ILE A 170 -5.43 -10.56 -17.37
CA ILE A 170 -5.89 -9.70 -16.26
C ILE A 170 -7.37 -9.37 -16.42
N ARG A 171 -7.82 -9.02 -17.63
CA ARG A 171 -9.24 -8.76 -17.91
C ARG A 171 -10.12 -9.97 -17.59
N GLU A 172 -9.76 -11.15 -18.09
CA GLU A 172 -10.52 -12.38 -17.85
C GLU A 172 -10.54 -12.74 -16.36
N PHE A 173 -9.43 -12.48 -15.64
CA PHE A 173 -9.39 -12.64 -14.20
C PHE A 173 -10.35 -11.68 -13.49
N LEU A 174 -10.34 -10.40 -13.84
CA LEU A 174 -11.19 -9.38 -13.21
C LEU A 174 -12.67 -9.63 -13.52
N SER A 175 -13.03 -9.99 -14.75
CA SER A 175 -14.43 -10.21 -15.17
C SER A 175 -15.14 -11.38 -14.50
N LYS A 176 -14.43 -12.25 -13.76
CA LYS A 176 -14.99 -13.39 -13.03
C LYS A 176 -15.73 -12.99 -11.73
N GLY A 177 -15.74 -11.71 -11.37
CA GLY A 177 -16.50 -11.16 -10.24
C GLY A 177 -15.82 -9.96 -9.57
N GLU A 178 -16.51 -9.30 -8.67
CA GLU A 178 -15.95 -8.17 -7.91
C GLU A 178 -14.80 -8.63 -6.98
N ASN A 179 -14.05 -7.67 -6.40
CA ASN A 179 -12.96 -7.91 -5.45
C ASN A 179 -11.78 -8.73 -6.01
N GLY A 180 -11.43 -8.54 -7.28
CA GLY A 180 -10.19 -9.07 -7.84
C GLY A 180 -8.99 -8.19 -7.46
N ALA A 181 -8.04 -8.74 -6.71
CA ALA A 181 -6.76 -8.09 -6.40
C ALA A 181 -5.70 -8.53 -7.42
N VAL A 182 -5.02 -7.55 -8.03
CA VAL A 182 -3.96 -7.73 -9.00
C VAL A 182 -2.69 -7.06 -8.48
N ILE A 183 -1.56 -7.75 -8.55
CA ILE A 183 -0.24 -7.14 -8.33
C ILE A 183 0.64 -7.34 -9.56
N ILE A 184 1.26 -6.26 -10.05
CA ILE A 184 2.22 -6.28 -11.16
C ILE A 184 3.59 -5.94 -10.59
N GLU A 185 4.33 -6.95 -10.19
CA GLU A 185 5.73 -6.83 -9.78
C GLU A 185 6.64 -7.02 -11.00
N GLY A 186 7.55 -6.07 -11.22
CA GLY A 186 8.42 -6.05 -12.41
C GLY A 186 7.92 -5.17 -13.54
N LEU A 187 7.24 -4.06 -13.24
CA LEU A 187 6.94 -3.02 -14.25
C LEU A 187 8.22 -2.51 -14.92
N GLU A 188 9.29 -2.35 -14.15
CA GLU A 188 10.62 -1.97 -14.65
C GLU A 188 11.11 -3.00 -15.66
N TYR A 189 10.87 -4.29 -15.41
CA TYR A 189 11.23 -5.31 -16.36
C TYR A 189 10.42 -5.21 -17.65
N LEU A 190 9.10 -5.00 -17.56
CA LEU A 190 8.28 -4.76 -18.74
C LEU A 190 8.83 -3.58 -19.56
N ASN A 191 9.26 -2.50 -18.91
CA ASN A 191 9.92 -1.35 -19.55
C ASN A 191 11.30 -1.70 -20.15
N THR A 192 12.07 -2.62 -19.57
CA THR A 192 13.33 -3.05 -20.21
C THR A 192 13.10 -3.93 -21.44
N GLN A 193 11.95 -4.59 -21.54
CA GLN A 193 11.64 -5.53 -22.61
C GLN A 193 10.78 -4.92 -23.73
N ASN A 194 10.16 -3.76 -23.48
CA ASN A 194 9.24 -3.07 -24.39
C ASN A 194 9.52 -1.56 -24.35
N ASP A 195 9.03 -0.80 -25.32
CA ASP A 195 9.06 0.66 -25.19
C ASP A 195 8.10 1.14 -24.09
N PHE A 196 8.48 2.20 -23.36
CA PHE A 196 7.68 2.74 -22.26
C PHE A 196 6.26 3.13 -22.69
N LYS A 197 6.07 3.65 -23.91
CA LYS A 197 4.75 4.06 -24.39
C LYS A 197 3.80 2.87 -24.52
N SER A 198 4.30 1.70 -24.94
CA SER A 198 3.52 0.46 -24.96
C SER A 198 3.17 -0.02 -23.55
N VAL A 199 4.11 0.08 -22.60
CA VAL A 199 3.84 -0.29 -21.19
C VAL A 199 2.86 0.68 -20.52
N LEU A 200 2.97 1.98 -20.78
CA LEU A 200 2.03 2.99 -20.27
C LEU A 200 0.61 2.73 -20.78
N LYS A 201 0.44 2.43 -22.07
CA LYS A 201 -0.86 2.03 -22.64
C LYS A 201 -1.39 0.75 -22.02
N PHE A 202 -0.52 -0.21 -21.73
CA PHE A 202 -0.89 -1.43 -21.02
C PHE A 202 -1.41 -1.09 -19.60
N VAL A 203 -0.69 -0.29 -18.82
CA VAL A 203 -1.11 0.16 -17.48
C VAL A 203 -2.44 0.90 -17.52
N GLN A 204 -2.62 1.80 -18.50
CA GLN A 204 -3.89 2.51 -18.75
C GLN A 204 -5.05 1.55 -18.96
N LEU A 205 -4.86 0.56 -19.84
CA LEU A 205 -5.89 -0.46 -20.10
C LEU A 205 -6.23 -1.28 -18.85
N ILE A 206 -5.23 -1.62 -18.02
CA ILE A 206 -5.48 -2.32 -16.76
C ILE A 206 -6.24 -1.42 -15.79
N ASN A 207 -5.88 -0.15 -15.66
CA ASN A 207 -6.57 0.80 -14.79
C ASN A 207 -8.04 0.97 -15.16
N GLU A 208 -8.34 1.11 -16.45
CA GLU A 208 -9.72 1.12 -16.94
C GLU A 208 -10.49 -0.12 -16.48
N GLN A 209 -9.89 -1.30 -16.62
CA GLN A 209 -10.51 -2.56 -16.20
C GLN A 209 -10.72 -2.65 -14.69
N ILE A 210 -9.74 -2.19 -13.90
CA ILE A 210 -9.80 -2.16 -12.44
C ILE A 210 -10.99 -1.32 -11.98
N VAL A 211 -11.20 -0.15 -12.58
CA VAL A 211 -12.36 0.72 -12.29
C VAL A 211 -13.68 0.03 -12.64
N LEU A 212 -13.77 -0.59 -13.82
CA LEU A 212 -14.99 -1.23 -14.30
C LEU A 212 -15.43 -2.42 -13.44
N ASP A 213 -14.49 -3.29 -13.06
CA ASP A 213 -14.77 -4.51 -12.27
C ASP A 213 -14.64 -4.30 -10.76
N LYS A 214 -14.41 -3.05 -10.31
CA LYS A 214 -14.16 -2.69 -8.91
C LYS A 214 -13.03 -3.53 -8.28
N GLY A 215 -11.96 -3.76 -9.03
CA GLY A 215 -10.77 -4.50 -8.59
C GLY A 215 -9.80 -3.65 -7.76
N PHE A 216 -8.66 -4.22 -7.42
CA PHE A 216 -7.54 -3.53 -6.78
C PHE A 216 -6.27 -3.80 -7.57
N LEU A 217 -5.48 -2.76 -7.88
CA LEU A 217 -4.18 -2.92 -8.54
C LEU A 217 -3.05 -2.39 -7.67
N PHE A 218 -2.00 -3.20 -7.50
CA PHE A 218 -0.75 -2.79 -6.87
C PHE A 218 0.40 -2.88 -7.88
N VAL A 219 1.17 -1.81 -8.00
CA VAL A 219 2.36 -1.76 -8.84
C VAL A 219 3.51 -1.26 -7.98
N PRO A 220 4.30 -2.15 -7.35
CA PRO A 220 5.55 -1.75 -6.72
C PRO A 220 6.50 -1.19 -7.78
N VAL A 221 7.07 -0.03 -7.49
CA VAL A 221 8.08 0.61 -8.33
C VAL A 221 9.17 1.21 -7.46
N ASP A 222 10.43 1.01 -7.83
CA ASP A 222 11.55 1.77 -7.28
C ASP A 222 11.80 3.03 -8.13
N PRO A 223 11.46 4.25 -7.65
CA PRO A 223 11.64 5.48 -8.41
C PRO A 223 13.11 5.74 -8.79
N ALA A 224 14.08 5.15 -8.08
CA ALA A 224 15.50 5.31 -8.38
C ALA A 224 15.94 4.52 -9.64
N THR A 225 15.12 3.56 -10.09
CA THR A 225 15.45 2.66 -11.21
C THR A 225 14.70 3.00 -12.50
N MET A 226 13.82 4.01 -12.47
CA MET A 226 12.98 4.43 -13.59
C MET A 226 13.31 5.88 -14.01
N ASP A 227 13.13 6.20 -15.28
CA ASP A 227 13.22 7.61 -15.73
C ASP A 227 12.19 8.47 -14.99
N PRO A 228 12.57 9.63 -14.42
CA PRO A 228 11.65 10.47 -13.65
C PRO A 228 10.39 10.91 -14.41
N LYS A 229 10.49 11.11 -15.73
CA LYS A 229 9.33 11.48 -16.56
C LYS A 229 8.39 10.30 -16.73
N ASP A 230 8.93 9.12 -16.99
CA ASP A 230 8.17 7.88 -17.11
C ASP A 230 7.45 7.56 -15.79
N PHE A 231 8.16 7.67 -14.67
CA PHE A 231 7.59 7.51 -13.34
C PHE A 231 6.45 8.51 -13.08
N SER A 232 6.65 9.79 -13.43
CA SER A 232 5.61 10.83 -13.28
C SER A 232 4.36 10.54 -14.10
N LEU A 233 4.50 9.91 -15.27
CA LEU A 233 3.37 9.51 -16.10
C LEU A 233 2.61 8.34 -15.49
N ILE A 234 3.30 7.34 -14.95
CA ILE A 234 2.68 6.22 -14.20
C ILE A 234 2.00 6.74 -12.94
N GLU A 235 2.65 7.61 -12.17
CA GLU A 235 2.10 8.21 -10.94
C GLU A 235 0.80 8.97 -11.20
N ARG A 236 0.72 9.72 -12.30
CA ARG A 236 -0.51 10.44 -12.71
C ARG A 236 -1.63 9.54 -13.18
N GLU A 237 -1.30 8.35 -13.66
CA GLU A 237 -2.23 7.35 -14.16
C GLU A 237 -2.86 6.55 -13.00
N MET A 238 -2.16 6.41 -11.87
CA MET A 238 -2.66 5.70 -10.70
C MET A 238 -3.61 6.52 -9.83
N SER A 239 -4.52 5.84 -9.13
CA SER A 239 -5.46 6.48 -8.20
C SER A 239 -4.75 7.05 -6.97
N GLN A 240 -3.73 6.34 -6.48
CA GLN A 240 -2.95 6.76 -5.31
C GLN A 240 -1.51 6.27 -5.36
N VAL A 241 -0.63 7.06 -4.74
CA VAL A 241 0.77 6.76 -4.52
C VAL A 241 0.99 6.44 -3.04
N ILE A 242 1.69 5.36 -2.75
CA ILE A 242 1.88 4.78 -1.39
C ILE A 242 3.36 4.63 -1.06
#